data_AF-A0A1F9AD43-F1
#
_entry.id   AF-A0A1F9AD43-F1
#
_cell.length_a   1.000
_cell.length_b   1.000
_cell.length_c   1.000
_cell.angle_alpha   90.00
_cell.angle_beta   90.00
_cell.angle_gamma   90.00
#
_symmetry.space_group_name_H-M   'P 1'
#
loop_
_entity.id
_entity.type
_entity.pdbx_description
1 polymer ?
#
loop_
_entity_poly.entity_id
_entity_poly.type
_entity_poly.pdbx_seq_one_letter_code
_entity_poly.pdbx_strand_id
1 'polypeptide(L)'
;MPTTKIKKSERMWVQRPSGILIPAGRIADISVRSKTTVLETKDRAKQIEDIYEKANIQIPTNSGLGELIKTAKDLSDNWLLGNKDNLNYQMFFLSMHLGRIADPLLLLNNEQVRDRYLKELLSGSLNFFEREPSHAKDKFWELEAWAKIRKRLDSVYLQEPPDIVIDYDDSQIGISCKKIYSEKHVQNVLSQAVNQIEKAFEFGIVAVNIDDLLPADKVLEGGSSDAVTKRLDQINRGFINRHIRYFSKYLAASRIISAIVSTSIIADVPSEEPRFSNSYLWTVWTISELKERHKKLINKFYQTIMN
;
A
#
# COMPACT_ATOMS: atom_id res chain seq x y z
N MET A 1 9.48 -16.21 -1.29
CA MET A 1 8.07 -16.04 -1.72
C MET A 1 7.27 -15.37 -0.61
N PRO A 2 6.40 -14.40 -0.91
CA PRO A 2 5.56 -13.77 0.11
C PRO A 2 4.57 -14.78 0.69
N THR A 3 4.51 -14.87 2.02
CA THR A 3 3.51 -15.68 2.72
C THR A 3 2.29 -14.79 2.99
N THR A 4 1.19 -15.06 2.28
CA THR A 4 -0.11 -14.43 2.54
C THR A 4 -0.83 -15.25 3.60
N LYS A 5 -1.21 -14.65 4.73
CA LYS A 5 -1.98 -15.36 5.76
C LYS A 5 -3.05 -14.46 6.41
N ILE A 6 -4.18 -15.13 6.65
CA ILE A 6 -5.34 -14.78 7.48
C ILE A 6 -6.30 -13.74 6.89
N LYS A 7 -7.44 -14.27 6.42
CA LYS A 7 -8.71 -13.59 6.22
C LYS A 7 -9.47 -13.55 7.55
N LYS A 8 -9.75 -12.36 8.08
CA LYS A 8 -10.75 -12.17 9.15
C LYS A 8 -11.86 -11.27 8.61
N SER A 9 -13.03 -11.86 8.38
CA SER A 9 -14.25 -11.10 8.10
C SER A 9 -15.00 -10.90 9.41
N GLU A 10 -15.01 -9.68 9.92
CA GLU A 10 -15.64 -9.36 11.21
C GLU A 10 -16.62 -8.18 11.07
N ARG A 11 -17.58 -8.10 11.98
CA ARG A 11 -18.40 -6.89 12.15
C ARG A 11 -17.62 -5.88 12.97
N MET A 12 -17.55 -4.64 12.47
CA MET A 12 -16.98 -3.52 13.21
C MET A 12 -18.05 -2.91 14.11
N TRP A 13 -17.71 -2.71 15.37
CA TRP A 13 -18.58 -2.09 16.37
C TRP A 13 -18.01 -0.74 16.77
N VAL A 14 -18.87 0.27 16.86
CA VAL A 14 -18.49 1.60 17.34
C VAL A 14 -19.30 1.93 18.59
N GLN A 15 -18.60 2.38 19.63
CA GLN A 15 -19.21 2.85 20.85
C GLN A 15 -19.69 4.30 20.67
N ARG A 16 -20.98 4.54 20.96
CA ARG A 16 -21.55 5.89 21.01
C ARG A 16 -21.26 6.56 22.35
N PRO A 17 -21.39 7.89 22.47
CA PRO A 17 -21.28 8.59 23.76
C PRO A 17 -22.23 8.03 24.84
N SER A 18 -23.33 7.40 24.45
CA SER A 18 -24.27 6.70 25.35
C SER A 18 -23.75 5.36 25.89
N GLY A 19 -22.56 4.90 25.49
CA GLY A 19 -21.99 3.60 25.85
C GLY A 19 -22.48 2.43 25.00
N ILE A 20 -23.48 2.63 24.14
CA ILE A 20 -24.06 1.59 23.29
C ILE A 20 -23.12 1.27 22.12
N LEU A 21 -22.87 -0.02 21.90
CA LEU A 21 -22.19 -0.53 20.72
C LEU A 21 -23.19 -0.69 19.58
N ILE A 22 -22.92 -0.04 18.45
CA ILE A 22 -23.71 -0.23 17.22
C ILE A 22 -22.84 -0.85 16.13
N PRO A 23 -23.41 -1.71 15.25
CA PRO A 23 -22.68 -2.22 14.10
C PRO A 23 -22.45 -1.05 13.14
N ALA A 24 -21.19 -0.83 12.78
CA ALA A 24 -20.80 0.29 11.94
C ALA A 24 -20.33 -0.16 10.55
N GLY A 25 -20.12 -1.46 10.35
CA GLY A 25 -19.78 -2.02 9.05
C GLY A 25 -19.17 -3.42 9.14
N ARG A 26 -18.62 -3.87 8.01
CA ARG A 26 -17.85 -5.10 7.89
C ARG A 26 -16.41 -4.74 7.55
N ILE A 27 -15.47 -5.47 8.13
CA ILE A 27 -14.05 -5.39 7.82
C ILE A 27 -13.59 -6.73 7.27
N ALA A 28 -12.73 -6.68 6.25
CA ALA A 28 -11.89 -7.79 5.85
C ALA A 28 -10.43 -7.34 5.84
N ASP A 29 -9.54 -8.19 6.32
CA ASP A 29 -8.10 -7.92 6.38
C ASP A 29 -7.30 -8.89 5.47
N ILE A 30 -6.26 -8.38 4.80
CA ILE A 30 -5.18 -9.18 4.18
C ILE A 30 -3.85 -8.72 4.75
N SER A 31 -3.07 -9.65 5.28
CA SER A 31 -1.67 -9.42 5.61
C SER A 31 -0.74 -10.13 4.61
N VAL A 32 0.31 -9.40 4.19
CA VAL A 32 1.38 -9.95 3.35
C VAL A 32 2.71 -9.61 3.99
N ARG A 33 3.60 -10.60 4.01
CA ARG A 33 4.99 -10.44 4.43
C ARG A 33 5.92 -10.83 3.30
N SER A 34 6.91 -9.98 3.03
CA SER A 34 8.01 -10.33 2.13
C SER A 34 9.33 -10.43 2.89
N LYS A 35 10.10 -11.45 2.50
CA LYS A 35 11.44 -11.75 2.98
C LYS A 35 12.33 -11.73 1.74
N THR A 36 13.44 -11.01 1.82
CA THR A 36 14.40 -10.88 0.72
C THR A 36 15.81 -10.99 1.29
N THR A 37 16.67 -11.75 0.65
CA THR A 37 18.09 -11.82 0.98
C THR A 37 18.83 -10.59 0.44
N VAL A 38 20.05 -10.37 0.92
CA VAL A 38 20.90 -9.27 0.44
C VAL A 38 21.20 -9.43 -1.06
N LEU A 39 21.46 -10.65 -1.53
CA LEU A 39 21.73 -10.95 -2.94
C LEU A 39 20.50 -10.70 -3.82
N GLU A 40 19.33 -11.21 -3.42
CA GLU A 40 18.07 -10.97 -4.15
C GLU A 40 17.76 -9.47 -4.25
N THR A 41 18.18 -8.68 -3.27
CA THR A 41 17.97 -7.22 -3.28
C THR A 41 18.86 -6.54 -4.33
N LYS A 42 20.12 -7.00 -4.51
CA LYS A 42 20.98 -6.54 -5.61
C LYS A 42 20.43 -6.92 -6.98
N ASP A 43 19.89 -8.13 -7.12
CA ASP A 43 19.28 -8.57 -8.38
C ASP A 43 18.03 -7.75 -8.71
N ARG A 44 17.19 -7.45 -7.71
CA ARG A 44 16.05 -6.53 -7.87
C ARG A 44 16.50 -5.13 -8.26
N ALA A 45 17.60 -4.63 -7.72
CA ALA A 45 18.16 -3.33 -8.10
C ALA A 45 18.52 -3.29 -9.59
N LYS A 46 19.19 -4.33 -10.10
CA LYS A 46 19.51 -4.47 -11.53
C LYS A 46 18.26 -4.56 -12.39
N GLN A 47 17.28 -5.36 -11.97
CA GLN A 47 16.02 -5.48 -12.71
C GLN A 47 15.27 -4.14 -12.84
N ILE A 48 15.34 -3.29 -11.80
CA ILE A 48 14.79 -1.94 -11.88
C ILE A 48 15.57 -1.13 -12.92
N GLU A 49 16.89 -1.12 -12.87
CA GLU A 49 17.72 -0.42 -13.87
C GLU A 49 17.40 -0.88 -15.30
N ASP A 50 17.25 -2.19 -15.53
CA ASP A 50 16.90 -2.75 -16.84
C ASP A 50 15.54 -2.23 -17.35
N ILE A 51 14.54 -2.04 -16.47
CA ILE A 51 13.23 -1.48 -16.83
C ILE A 51 13.36 -0.03 -17.28
N TYR A 52 14.14 0.76 -16.55
CA TYR A 52 14.39 2.17 -16.88
C TYR A 52 15.20 2.32 -18.17
N GLU A 53 16.22 1.47 -18.36
CA GLU A 53 17.03 1.43 -19.59
C GLU A 53 16.17 1.07 -20.81
N LYS A 54 15.31 0.05 -20.71
CA LYS A 54 14.37 -0.32 -21.79
C LYS A 54 13.37 0.78 -22.13
N ALA A 55 13.04 1.64 -21.17
CA ALA A 55 12.20 2.82 -21.38
C ALA A 55 12.98 4.05 -21.86
N ASN A 56 14.31 3.94 -22.01
CA ASN A 56 15.21 5.06 -22.32
C ASN A 56 15.08 6.22 -21.31
N ILE A 57 14.92 5.88 -20.03
CA ILE A 57 14.83 6.84 -18.92
C ILE A 57 16.06 6.66 -18.04
N GLN A 58 16.86 7.70 -17.91
CA GLN A 58 18.03 7.68 -17.03
C GLN A 58 17.58 7.85 -15.57
N ILE A 59 18.10 7.01 -14.68
CA ILE A 59 17.93 7.17 -13.22
C ILE A 59 19.05 8.07 -12.69
N PRO A 60 18.77 9.29 -12.20
CA PRO A 60 19.78 10.13 -11.57
C PRO A 60 20.25 9.48 -10.27
N THR A 61 21.57 9.45 -10.03
CA THR A 61 22.14 8.84 -8.82
C THR A 61 21.76 9.58 -7.53
N ASN A 62 21.36 10.84 -7.63
CA ASN A 62 20.88 11.68 -6.54
C ASN A 62 19.33 11.67 -6.41
N SER A 63 18.61 10.91 -7.25
CA SER A 63 17.18 10.70 -7.04
C SER A 63 16.95 9.74 -5.88
N GLY A 64 15.79 9.80 -5.22
CA GLY A 64 15.46 8.89 -4.13
C GLY A 64 15.55 7.41 -4.54
N LEU A 65 15.12 7.07 -5.76
CA LEU A 65 15.27 5.71 -6.29
C LEU A 65 16.74 5.35 -6.56
N GLY A 66 17.51 6.27 -7.14
CA GLY A 66 18.94 6.07 -7.43
C GLY A 66 19.76 5.81 -6.17
N GLU A 67 19.46 6.53 -5.08
CA GLU A 67 20.06 6.29 -3.76
C GLU A 67 19.74 4.89 -3.25
N LEU A 68 18.48 4.47 -3.29
CA LEU A 68 18.07 3.12 -2.85
C LEU A 68 18.75 2.01 -3.67
N ILE A 69 18.87 2.17 -4.99
CA ILE A 69 19.56 1.23 -5.88
C ILE A 69 21.04 1.14 -5.52
N LYS A 70 21.70 2.28 -5.33
CA LYS A 70 23.11 2.34 -4.93
C LYS A 70 23.31 1.66 -3.59
N THR A 71 22.50 2.01 -2.58
CA THR A 71 22.58 1.42 -1.24
C THR A 71 22.38 -0.10 -1.25
N ALA A 72 21.45 -0.62 -2.06
CA ALA A 72 21.25 -2.06 -2.20
C ALA A 72 22.45 -2.79 -2.80
N LYS A 73 23.08 -2.20 -3.82
CA LYS A 73 24.30 -2.75 -4.43
C LYS A 73 25.47 -2.71 -3.43
N ASP A 74 25.68 -1.56 -2.79
CA ASP A 74 26.74 -1.36 -1.79
C ASP A 74 26.56 -2.32 -0.60
N LEU A 75 25.33 -2.52 -0.12
CA LEU A 75 25.04 -3.49 0.94
C LEU A 75 25.46 -4.90 0.53
N SER A 76 25.09 -5.32 -0.68
CA SER A 76 25.41 -6.65 -1.18
C SER A 76 26.91 -6.86 -1.42
N ASP A 77 27.59 -5.86 -1.95
CA ASP A 77 29.02 -5.96 -2.23
C ASP A 77 29.84 -5.97 -0.95
N ASN A 78 29.53 -5.10 0.01
CA ASN A 78 30.21 -5.13 1.31
C ASN A 78 29.91 -6.41 2.10
N TRP A 79 28.69 -6.96 2.00
CA TRP A 79 28.35 -8.24 2.63
C TRP A 79 29.16 -9.41 2.03
N LEU A 80 29.24 -9.49 0.70
CA LEU A 80 29.99 -10.54 0.01
C LEU A 80 31.50 -10.46 0.22
N LEU A 81 32.05 -9.24 0.26
CA LEU A 81 33.49 -9.00 0.45
C LEU A 81 33.92 -9.12 1.92
N GLY A 82 32.98 -9.30 2.86
CA GLY A 82 33.29 -9.39 4.28
C GLY A 82 33.65 -8.05 4.94
N ASN A 83 33.36 -6.92 4.27
CA ASN A 83 33.64 -5.57 4.74
C ASN A 83 32.61 -5.12 5.80
N LYS A 84 32.62 -5.77 6.97
CA LYS A 84 31.59 -5.57 8.02
C LYS A 84 31.52 -4.14 8.55
N ASP A 85 32.64 -3.43 8.58
CA ASP A 85 32.71 -2.04 9.08
C ASP A 85 31.94 -1.05 8.20
N ASN A 86 31.67 -1.42 6.93
CA ASN A 86 30.89 -0.61 6.00
C ASN A 86 29.39 -0.97 6.01
N LEU A 87 28.96 -1.92 6.85
CA LEU A 87 27.57 -2.36 6.95
C LEU A 87 26.89 -1.71 8.14
N ASN A 88 25.68 -1.18 7.92
CA ASN A 88 24.84 -0.67 9.01
C ASN A 88 23.35 -0.96 8.77
N TYR A 89 22.53 -0.82 9.82
CA TYR A 89 21.10 -1.10 9.75
C TYR A 89 20.35 -0.18 8.79
N GLN A 90 20.80 1.07 8.62
CA GLN A 90 20.19 2.00 7.68
C GLN A 90 20.29 1.47 6.24
N MET A 91 21.46 1.01 5.82
CA MET A 91 21.65 0.38 4.50
C MET A 91 20.74 -0.83 4.31
N PHE A 92 20.62 -1.65 5.37
CA PHE A 92 19.75 -2.82 5.35
C PHE A 92 18.27 -2.44 5.17
N PHE A 93 17.77 -1.46 5.92
CA PHE A 93 16.38 -1.01 5.81
C PHE A 93 16.06 -0.28 4.51
N LEU A 94 16.97 0.56 4.01
CA LEU A 94 16.83 1.17 2.69
C LEU A 94 16.79 0.11 1.57
N SER A 95 17.59 -0.94 1.70
CA SER A 95 17.53 -2.08 0.77
C SER A 95 16.18 -2.81 0.84
N MET A 96 15.57 -2.93 2.03
CA MET A 96 14.21 -3.46 2.16
C MET A 96 13.15 -2.55 1.52
N HIS A 97 13.31 -1.23 1.57
CA HIS A 97 12.46 -0.28 0.85
C HIS A 97 12.54 -0.52 -0.67
N LEU A 98 13.75 -0.70 -1.21
CA LEU A 98 13.94 -1.07 -2.62
C LEU A 98 13.24 -2.40 -2.94
N GLY A 99 13.35 -3.39 -2.05
CA GLY A 99 12.64 -4.65 -2.16
C GLY A 99 11.12 -4.48 -2.31
N ARG A 100 10.51 -3.60 -1.50
CA ARG A 100 9.08 -3.24 -1.60
C ARG A 100 8.75 -2.59 -2.95
N ILE A 101 9.63 -1.73 -3.45
CA ILE A 101 9.44 -0.97 -4.70
C ILE A 101 9.58 -1.85 -5.95
N ALA A 102 10.49 -2.82 -5.93
CA ALA A 102 10.73 -3.72 -7.05
C ALA A 102 9.48 -4.52 -7.44
N ASP A 103 8.72 -5.00 -6.46
CA ASP A 103 7.55 -5.87 -6.69
C ASP A 103 6.50 -5.22 -7.61
N PRO A 104 6.02 -3.98 -7.36
CA PRO A 104 5.11 -3.29 -8.28
C PRO A 104 5.76 -2.85 -9.59
N LEU A 105 7.01 -2.38 -9.55
CA LEU A 105 7.73 -1.91 -10.76
C LEU A 105 7.90 -3.02 -11.80
N LEU A 106 8.22 -4.23 -11.37
CA LEU A 106 8.41 -5.36 -12.27
C LEU A 106 7.14 -5.73 -13.05
N LEU A 107 5.95 -5.48 -12.47
CA LEU A 107 4.67 -5.70 -13.14
C LEU A 107 4.34 -4.61 -14.16
N LEU A 108 4.89 -3.40 -13.98
CA LEU A 108 4.62 -2.24 -14.83
C LEU A 108 5.21 -2.38 -16.25
N ASN A 109 6.17 -3.28 -16.46
CA ASN A 109 6.96 -3.35 -17.69
C ASN A 109 6.12 -3.47 -18.99
N ASN A 110 4.92 -4.04 -18.90
CA ASN A 110 4.02 -4.27 -20.04
C ASN A 110 2.83 -3.31 -20.10
N GLU A 111 2.77 -2.31 -19.22
CA GLU A 111 1.65 -1.37 -19.14
C GLU A 111 1.87 -0.14 -20.04
N GLN A 112 0.82 0.34 -20.69
CA GLN A 112 0.91 1.51 -21.59
C GLN A 112 1.34 2.79 -20.86
N VAL A 113 1.00 2.91 -19.57
CA VAL A 113 1.33 4.07 -18.73
C VAL A 113 2.70 3.95 -18.04
N ARG A 114 3.50 2.93 -18.38
CA ARG A 114 4.79 2.63 -17.75
C ARG A 114 5.69 3.85 -17.65
N ASP A 115 5.97 4.49 -18.78
CA ASP A 115 6.96 5.57 -18.84
C ASP A 115 6.58 6.78 -17.97
N ARG A 116 5.27 7.02 -17.77
CA ARG A 116 4.77 8.05 -16.84
C ARG A 116 5.17 7.70 -15.41
N TYR A 117 4.81 6.52 -14.94
CA TYR A 117 5.12 6.08 -13.57
C TYR A 117 6.63 6.01 -13.31
N LEU A 118 7.42 5.54 -14.29
CA LEU A 118 8.88 5.54 -14.17
C LEU A 118 9.42 6.96 -13.94
N LYS A 119 8.96 7.96 -14.70
CA LYS A 119 9.38 9.37 -14.53
C LYS A 119 8.91 9.95 -13.19
N GLU A 120 7.67 9.68 -12.81
CA GLU A 120 7.09 10.20 -11.56
C GLU A 120 7.76 9.63 -10.31
N LEU A 121 8.19 8.37 -10.34
CA LEU A 121 8.92 7.73 -9.23
C LEU A 121 10.33 8.32 -9.02
N LEU A 122 10.88 9.03 -10.00
CA LEU A 122 12.14 9.77 -9.85
C LEU A 122 11.95 11.15 -9.18
N SER A 123 10.70 11.60 -8.99
CA SER A 123 10.37 12.93 -8.51
C SER A 123 10.08 12.95 -7.00
N GLY A 124 11.14 12.90 -6.19
CA GLY A 124 11.07 13.02 -4.73
C GLY A 124 11.72 11.87 -3.97
N SER A 125 11.51 11.84 -2.65
CA SER A 125 12.05 10.80 -1.77
C SER A 125 11.19 9.53 -1.83
N LEU A 126 11.84 8.37 -1.85
CA LEU A 126 11.23 7.04 -1.66
C LEU A 126 11.66 6.40 -0.33
N ASN A 127 12.23 7.20 0.58
CA ASN A 127 12.56 6.74 1.92
C ASN A 127 11.29 6.67 2.78
N PHE A 128 10.80 5.46 3.03
CA PHE A 128 9.60 5.23 3.85
C PHE A 128 9.82 5.40 5.36
N PHE A 129 10.97 5.90 5.83
CA PHE A 129 11.13 6.36 7.22
C PHE A 129 10.85 7.85 7.40
N GLU A 130 11.06 8.65 6.35
CA GLU A 130 10.68 10.05 6.34
C GLU A 130 9.16 10.18 6.26
N ARG A 131 8.58 11.08 7.07
CA ARG A 131 7.13 11.34 7.14
C ARG A 131 6.70 12.56 6.33
N GLU A 132 7.57 13.02 5.45
CA GLU A 132 7.34 14.19 4.62
C GLU A 132 6.53 13.84 3.36
N PRO A 133 5.66 14.75 2.89
CA PRO A 133 5.01 14.64 1.59
C PRO A 133 6.02 14.41 0.47
N SER A 134 5.75 13.43 -0.39
CA SER A 134 6.62 13.12 -1.52
C SER A 134 5.77 12.61 -2.68
N HIS A 135 5.93 13.27 -3.83
CA HIS A 135 5.23 12.88 -5.05
C HIS A 135 5.59 11.45 -5.48
N ALA A 136 6.87 11.05 -5.37
CA ALA A 136 7.28 9.68 -5.63
C ALA A 136 6.58 8.68 -4.68
N LYS A 137 6.36 9.00 -3.40
CA LYS A 137 5.60 8.12 -2.48
C LYS A 137 4.13 8.03 -2.88
N ASP A 138 3.51 9.15 -3.28
CA ASP A 138 2.11 9.17 -3.73
C ASP A 138 1.92 8.27 -4.96
N LYS A 139 2.78 8.43 -5.97
CA LYS A 139 2.74 7.61 -7.19
C LYS A 139 3.14 6.16 -6.95
N PHE A 140 4.06 5.91 -6.03
CA PHE A 140 4.36 4.56 -5.58
C PHE A 140 3.16 3.90 -4.91
N TRP A 141 2.37 4.63 -4.11
CA TRP A 141 1.18 4.08 -3.47
C TRP A 141 0.12 3.64 -4.49
N GLU A 142 -0.15 4.44 -5.53
CA GLU A 142 -1.01 4.04 -6.65
C GLU A 142 -0.53 2.74 -7.29
N LEU A 143 0.76 2.68 -7.62
CA LEU A 143 1.39 1.53 -8.26
C LEU A 143 1.36 0.29 -7.36
N GLU A 144 1.64 0.44 -6.07
CA GLU A 144 1.61 -0.64 -5.09
C GLU A 144 0.19 -1.19 -4.92
N ALA A 145 -0.82 -0.33 -4.85
CA ALA A 145 -2.20 -0.75 -4.77
C ALA A 145 -2.66 -1.48 -6.04
N TRP A 146 -2.33 -0.95 -7.21
CA TRP A 146 -2.59 -1.59 -8.50
C TRP A 146 -1.95 -2.97 -8.57
N ALA A 147 -0.66 -3.08 -8.28
CA ALA A 147 0.09 -4.32 -8.35
C ALA A 147 -0.53 -5.42 -7.47
N LYS A 148 -1.05 -5.07 -6.29
CA LYS A 148 -1.70 -6.02 -5.38
C LYS A 148 -3.01 -6.56 -5.93
N ILE A 149 -3.77 -5.72 -6.63
CA ILE A 149 -5.03 -6.11 -7.27
C ILE A 149 -4.73 -6.89 -8.57
N ARG A 150 -3.81 -6.39 -9.39
CA ARG A 150 -3.38 -6.98 -10.67
C ARG A 150 -2.86 -8.41 -10.55
N LYS A 151 -2.21 -8.74 -9.43
CA LYS A 151 -1.75 -10.11 -9.12
C LYS A 151 -2.89 -11.13 -8.97
N ARG A 152 -4.13 -10.68 -8.79
CA ARG A 152 -5.32 -11.53 -8.58
C ARG A 152 -6.41 -11.33 -9.63
N LEU A 153 -6.32 -10.26 -10.41
CA LEU A 153 -7.32 -9.91 -11.40
C LEU A 153 -6.64 -9.30 -12.63
N ASP A 154 -6.94 -9.86 -13.81
CA ASP A 154 -6.33 -9.40 -15.06
C ASP A 154 -6.91 -8.09 -15.58
N SER A 155 -8.21 -7.90 -15.40
CA SER A 155 -8.95 -6.72 -15.85
C SER A 155 -8.78 -5.53 -14.88
N VAL A 156 -7.53 -5.14 -14.63
CA VAL A 156 -7.17 -4.02 -13.73
C VAL A 156 -6.15 -3.13 -14.40
N TYR A 157 -6.48 -1.84 -14.49
CA TYR A 157 -5.71 -0.88 -15.26
C TYR A 157 -5.34 0.33 -14.41
N LEU A 158 -4.17 0.91 -14.68
CA LEU A 158 -3.79 2.22 -14.15
C LEU A 158 -4.39 3.31 -15.05
N GLN A 159 -5.16 4.24 -14.47
CA GLN A 159 -5.84 5.30 -15.21
C GLN A 159 -6.00 6.56 -14.35
N GLU A 160 -5.58 7.72 -14.85
CA GLU A 160 -5.71 9.00 -14.15
C GLU A 160 -6.76 9.88 -14.85
N PRO A 161 -7.86 10.31 -14.20
CA PRO A 161 -8.45 9.79 -12.96
C PRO A 161 -9.18 8.44 -13.18
N PRO A 162 -9.38 7.60 -12.14
CA PRO A 162 -9.35 7.91 -10.70
C PRO A 162 -8.12 7.40 -9.94
N ASP A 163 -7.17 6.75 -10.62
CA ASP A 163 -5.86 6.17 -10.25
C ASP A 163 -5.81 4.71 -10.72
N ILE A 164 -6.82 3.90 -10.37
CA ILE A 164 -6.97 2.49 -10.79
C ILE A 164 -8.40 2.23 -11.25
N VAL A 165 -8.58 1.42 -12.29
CA VAL A 165 -9.88 0.95 -12.75
C VAL A 165 -9.91 -0.55 -12.73
N ILE A 166 -10.95 -1.11 -12.10
CA ILE A 166 -11.29 -2.52 -12.20
C ILE A 166 -12.45 -2.66 -13.16
N ASP A 167 -12.28 -3.51 -14.16
CA ASP A 167 -13.32 -3.83 -15.13
C ASP A 167 -13.94 -5.18 -14.79
N TYR A 168 -15.21 -5.15 -14.40
CA TYR A 168 -16.06 -6.33 -14.32
C TYR A 168 -17.03 -6.29 -15.51
N ASP A 169 -17.37 -7.45 -16.07
CA ASP A 169 -18.11 -7.60 -17.34
C ASP A 169 -19.31 -6.64 -17.52
N ASP A 170 -20.01 -6.29 -16.44
CA ASP A 170 -21.21 -5.43 -16.42
C ASP A 170 -21.01 -4.08 -15.70
N SER A 171 -19.81 -3.80 -15.19
CA SER A 171 -19.55 -2.61 -14.37
C SER A 171 -18.07 -2.30 -14.17
N GLN A 172 -17.75 -1.01 -14.09
CA GLN A 172 -16.41 -0.55 -13.74
C GLN A 172 -16.38 0.03 -12.33
N ILE A 173 -15.29 -0.23 -11.61
CA ILE A 173 -15.04 0.34 -10.30
C ILE A 173 -13.79 1.19 -10.39
N GLY A 174 -13.96 2.50 -10.20
CA GLY A 174 -12.85 3.42 -10.02
C GLY A 174 -12.29 3.32 -8.59
N ILE A 175 -10.98 3.25 -8.44
CA ILE A 175 -10.31 3.35 -7.15
C ILE A 175 -9.46 4.61 -7.13
N SER A 176 -9.70 5.46 -6.13
CA SER A 176 -8.86 6.63 -5.86
C SER A 176 -7.92 6.39 -4.70
N CYS A 177 -6.63 6.50 -4.99
CA CYS A 177 -5.52 6.27 -4.10
C CYS A 177 -5.05 7.59 -3.49
N LYS A 178 -4.96 7.65 -2.16
CA LYS A 178 -4.42 8.83 -1.46
C LYS A 178 -3.52 8.43 -0.30
N LYS A 179 -2.38 9.10 -0.14
CA LYS A 179 -1.62 9.04 1.11
C LYS A 179 -2.14 10.06 2.11
N ILE A 180 -2.15 9.66 3.38
CA ILE A 180 -2.54 10.51 4.50
C ILE A 180 -1.29 10.87 5.28
N TYR A 181 -0.84 12.10 5.09
CA TYR A 181 0.31 12.67 5.83
C TYR A 181 -0.09 13.32 7.16
N SER A 182 -1.39 13.55 7.39
CA SER A 182 -1.88 14.16 8.63
C SER A 182 -3.35 13.82 8.88
N GLU A 183 -3.68 13.50 10.14
CA GLU A 183 -5.09 13.30 10.55
C GLU A 183 -5.95 14.57 10.40
N LYS A 184 -5.34 15.77 10.42
CA LYS A 184 -6.07 17.05 10.36
C LYS A 184 -6.81 17.26 9.04
N HIS A 185 -6.32 16.67 7.95
CA HIS A 185 -6.83 16.93 6.60
C HIS A 185 -7.58 15.73 5.98
N VAL A 186 -7.85 14.68 6.75
CA VAL A 186 -8.48 13.44 6.26
C VAL A 186 -9.79 13.73 5.52
N GLN A 187 -10.66 14.58 6.06
CA GLN A 187 -11.92 14.91 5.41
C GLN A 187 -11.71 15.52 4.00
N ASN A 188 -10.74 16.42 3.85
CA ASN A 188 -10.45 17.08 2.59
C ASN A 188 -9.88 16.09 1.57
N VAL A 189 -8.96 15.23 2.00
CA VAL A 189 -8.39 14.18 1.15
C VAL A 189 -9.48 13.20 0.68
N LEU A 190 -10.35 12.76 1.58
CA LEU A 190 -11.48 11.88 1.22
C LEU A 190 -12.44 12.58 0.25
N SER A 191 -12.75 13.86 0.47
CA SER A 191 -13.58 14.63 -0.45
C SER A 191 -12.98 14.70 -1.85
N GLN A 192 -11.67 14.94 -1.96
CA GLN A 192 -10.97 14.97 -3.25
C GLN A 192 -10.99 13.60 -3.95
N ALA A 193 -10.73 12.52 -3.21
CA ALA A 193 -10.75 11.16 -3.74
C ALA A 193 -12.12 10.79 -4.31
N VAL A 194 -13.20 11.09 -3.57
CA VAL A 194 -14.57 10.83 -4.05
C VAL A 194 -14.90 11.71 -5.25
N ASN A 195 -14.47 12.98 -5.27
CA ASN A 195 -14.69 13.85 -6.44
C ASN A 195 -13.94 13.36 -7.70
N GLN A 196 -12.77 12.72 -7.56
CA GLN A 196 -12.08 12.09 -8.70
C GLN A 196 -12.89 10.92 -9.27
N ILE A 197 -13.48 10.09 -8.40
CA ILE A 197 -14.33 8.96 -8.79
C ILE A 197 -15.56 9.47 -9.54
N GLU A 198 -16.31 10.41 -8.96
CA GLU A 198 -17.59 10.88 -9.53
C GLU A 198 -17.48 11.55 -10.90
N LYS A 199 -16.30 12.06 -11.26
CA LYS A 199 -16.07 12.66 -12.58
C LYS A 199 -16.14 11.65 -13.72
N ALA A 200 -15.87 10.37 -13.44
CA ALA A 200 -15.71 9.35 -14.47
C ALA A 200 -16.48 8.04 -14.18
N PHE A 201 -16.93 7.81 -12.93
CA PHE A 201 -17.56 6.56 -12.50
C PHE A 201 -18.79 6.83 -11.66
N GLU A 202 -19.78 5.94 -11.75
CA GLU A 202 -21.01 5.99 -10.94
C GLU A 202 -20.72 5.84 -9.43
N PHE A 203 -19.72 5.02 -9.10
CA PHE A 203 -19.25 4.77 -7.75
C PHE A 203 -17.82 4.21 -7.80
N GLY A 204 -17.17 4.12 -6.64
CA GLY A 204 -15.82 3.59 -6.55
C GLY A 204 -15.39 3.15 -5.17
N ILE A 205 -14.08 2.94 -5.02
CA ILE A 205 -13.42 2.61 -3.76
C ILE A 205 -12.41 3.72 -3.46
N VAL A 206 -12.35 4.17 -2.21
CA VAL A 206 -11.27 5.08 -1.77
C VAL A 206 -10.21 4.25 -1.07
N ALA A 207 -8.99 4.26 -1.57
CA ALA A 207 -7.85 3.55 -1.01
C ALA A 207 -6.86 4.53 -0.38
N VAL A 208 -6.77 4.50 0.95
CA VAL A 208 -5.86 5.37 1.70
C VAL A 208 -4.67 4.59 2.26
N ASN A 209 -3.49 5.18 2.15
CA ASN A 209 -2.29 4.72 2.82
C ASN A 209 -1.96 5.65 4.00
N ILE A 210 -1.69 5.05 5.17
CA ILE A 210 -1.47 5.77 6.42
C ILE A 210 -0.07 5.51 6.99
N ASP A 211 0.89 5.07 6.16
CA ASP A 211 2.28 4.80 6.57
C ASP A 211 2.90 6.03 7.24
N ASP A 212 2.58 7.22 6.73
CA ASP A 212 3.11 8.50 7.23
C ASP A 212 2.47 8.97 8.56
N LEU A 213 1.47 8.26 9.07
CA LEU A 213 0.95 8.46 10.43
C LEU A 213 1.68 7.62 11.48
N LEU A 214 2.53 6.68 11.05
CA LEU A 214 3.37 5.91 11.95
C LEU A 214 4.56 6.76 12.43
N PRO A 215 5.19 6.42 13.57
CA PRO A 215 6.41 7.09 14.00
C PRO A 215 7.50 7.09 12.91
N ALA A 216 8.16 8.22 12.70
CA ALA A 216 9.33 8.36 11.82
C ALA A 216 10.51 7.52 12.34
N ASP A 217 11.39 7.08 11.43
CA ASP A 217 12.67 6.42 11.76
C ASP A 217 12.56 5.21 12.70
N LYS A 218 11.40 4.54 12.68
CA LYS A 218 11.13 3.38 13.54
C LYS A 218 10.66 2.18 12.73
N VAL A 219 11.13 1.02 13.17
CA VAL A 219 10.57 -0.28 12.82
C VAL A 219 9.48 -0.67 13.80
N LEU A 220 8.62 -1.61 13.41
CA LEU A 220 7.58 -2.14 14.28
C LEU A 220 8.07 -3.41 14.98
N GLU A 221 8.42 -3.28 16.25
CA GLU A 221 8.82 -4.42 17.08
C GLU A 221 7.63 -5.31 17.45
N GLY A 222 7.83 -6.62 17.41
CA GLY A 222 6.86 -7.61 17.86
C GLY A 222 7.50 -8.95 18.23
N GLY A 223 6.86 -9.69 19.15
CA GLY A 223 7.32 -11.02 19.57
C GLY A 223 7.04 -12.14 18.54
N SER A 224 6.20 -11.88 17.55
CA SER A 224 5.88 -12.78 16.43
C SER A 224 5.24 -12.03 15.26
N SER A 225 5.23 -12.63 14.08
CA SER A 225 4.51 -12.12 12.91
C SER A 225 3.02 -11.83 13.18
N ASP A 226 2.37 -12.69 13.97
CA ASP A 226 0.95 -12.51 14.33
C ASP A 226 0.75 -11.30 15.24
N ALA A 227 1.70 -11.03 16.16
CA ALA A 227 1.65 -9.85 17.02
C ALA A 227 1.81 -8.55 16.21
N VAL A 228 2.74 -8.54 15.25
CA VAL A 228 2.91 -7.42 14.30
C VAL A 228 1.63 -7.20 13.51
N THR A 229 1.06 -8.26 12.94
CA THR A 229 -0.18 -8.19 12.16
C THR A 229 -1.35 -7.65 12.99
N LYS A 230 -1.52 -8.13 14.23
CA LYS A 230 -2.54 -7.61 15.16
C LYS A 230 -2.34 -6.13 15.47
N ARG A 231 -1.09 -5.66 15.58
CA ARG A 231 -0.79 -4.25 15.83
C ARG A 231 -1.11 -3.38 14.63
N LEU A 232 -0.79 -3.83 13.41
CA LEU A 232 -1.20 -3.16 12.17
C LEU A 232 -2.73 -3.10 12.05
N ASP A 233 -3.43 -4.17 12.42
CA ASP A 233 -4.89 -4.23 12.41
C ASP A 233 -5.49 -3.20 13.37
N GLN A 234 -4.97 -3.12 14.60
CA GLN A 234 -5.36 -2.09 15.57
C GLN A 234 -5.14 -0.66 15.04
N ILE A 235 -4.04 -0.42 14.32
CA ILE A 235 -3.75 0.89 13.71
C ILE A 235 -4.79 1.22 12.64
N ASN A 236 -5.02 0.32 11.67
CA ASN A 236 -6.00 0.52 10.59
C ASN A 236 -7.41 0.71 11.14
N ARG A 237 -7.86 -0.17 12.06
CA ARG A 237 -9.18 -0.09 12.69
C ARG A 237 -9.34 1.16 13.53
N GLY A 238 -8.29 1.55 14.27
CA GLY A 238 -8.25 2.79 15.03
C GLY A 238 -8.44 4.01 14.13
N PHE A 239 -7.75 4.05 12.99
CA PHE A 239 -7.90 5.11 12.00
C PHE A 239 -9.32 5.17 11.42
N ILE A 240 -9.88 4.03 11.01
CA ILE A 240 -11.28 3.94 10.52
C ILE A 240 -12.25 4.46 11.58
N ASN A 241 -12.12 4.01 12.83
CA ASN A 241 -13.02 4.41 13.92
C ASN A 241 -12.98 5.92 14.20
N ARG A 242 -11.79 6.53 14.24
CA ARG A 242 -11.64 7.99 14.44
C ARG A 242 -12.27 8.80 13.31
N HIS A 243 -12.24 8.28 12.08
CA HIS A 243 -12.70 9.00 10.88
C HIS A 243 -13.99 8.44 10.28
N ILE A 244 -14.70 7.58 11.02
CA ILE A 244 -15.82 6.81 10.49
C ILE A 244 -16.92 7.69 9.92
N ARG A 245 -17.18 8.85 10.55
CA ARG A 245 -18.16 9.83 10.10
C ARG A 245 -17.91 10.26 8.66
N TYR A 246 -16.65 10.45 8.26
CA TYR A 246 -16.30 10.90 6.92
C TYR A 246 -16.51 9.81 5.87
N PHE A 247 -16.09 8.58 6.17
CA PHE A 247 -16.31 7.48 5.24
C PHE A 247 -17.79 7.08 5.14
N SER A 248 -18.51 6.99 6.26
CA SER A 248 -19.94 6.69 6.30
C SER A 248 -20.77 7.68 5.48
N LYS A 249 -20.41 8.98 5.48
CA LYS A 249 -21.07 10.00 4.67
C LYS A 249 -21.12 9.61 3.18
N TYR A 250 -20.00 9.14 2.63
CA TYR A 250 -19.90 8.82 1.20
C TYR A 250 -20.43 7.43 0.87
N LEU A 251 -20.29 6.45 1.77
CA LEU A 251 -20.89 5.12 1.63
C LEU A 251 -22.42 5.17 1.67
N ALA A 252 -23.00 5.92 2.61
CA ALA A 252 -24.45 6.08 2.71
C ALA A 252 -25.04 6.76 1.47
N ALA A 253 -24.31 7.71 0.90
CA ALA A 253 -24.67 8.35 -0.37
C ALA A 253 -24.44 7.45 -1.61
N SER A 254 -23.92 6.22 -1.42
CA SER A 254 -23.58 5.29 -2.51
C SER A 254 -22.57 5.83 -3.54
N ARG A 255 -21.81 6.89 -3.18
CA ARG A 255 -20.77 7.50 -4.01
C ARG A 255 -19.49 6.66 -4.03
N ILE A 256 -19.28 5.92 -2.94
CA ILE A 256 -18.29 4.87 -2.83
C ILE A 256 -18.99 3.61 -2.28
N ILE A 257 -18.39 2.45 -2.54
CA ILE A 257 -18.89 1.15 -2.04
C ILE A 257 -17.99 0.56 -0.97
N SER A 258 -16.76 1.05 -0.83
CA SER A 258 -15.83 0.63 0.21
C SER A 258 -14.71 1.66 0.40
N ALA A 259 -14.03 1.57 1.54
CA ALA A 259 -12.74 2.20 1.79
C ALA A 259 -11.68 1.12 2.09
N ILE A 260 -10.50 1.25 1.50
CA ILE A 260 -9.32 0.44 1.81
C ILE A 260 -8.40 1.31 2.66
N VAL A 261 -7.99 0.83 3.82
CA VAL A 261 -6.97 1.47 4.67
C VAL A 261 -5.74 0.57 4.68
N SER A 262 -4.61 1.16 4.32
CA SER A 262 -3.36 0.46 4.11
C SER A 262 -2.29 0.96 5.04
N THR A 263 -1.59 0.01 5.69
CA THR A 263 -0.38 0.29 6.45
C THR A 263 0.73 -0.68 6.04
N SER A 264 1.94 -0.17 5.87
CA SER A 264 3.17 -0.91 5.62
C SER A 264 4.30 -0.36 6.47
N ILE A 265 5.07 -1.25 7.09
CA ILE A 265 6.24 -0.90 7.90
C ILE A 265 7.23 -2.07 7.93
N ILE A 266 8.51 -1.77 8.12
CA ILE A 266 9.50 -2.79 8.44
C ILE A 266 9.20 -3.31 9.85
N ALA A 267 8.97 -4.60 9.98
CA ALA A 267 8.80 -5.29 11.24
C ALA A 267 10.12 -5.87 11.72
N ASP A 268 10.36 -5.76 13.02
CA ASP A 268 11.45 -6.40 13.75
C ASP A 268 10.88 -7.50 14.65
N VAL A 269 11.16 -8.74 14.30
CA VAL A 269 10.72 -9.93 15.04
C VAL A 269 11.95 -10.78 15.38
N PRO A 270 12.62 -10.53 16.52
CA PRO A 270 13.86 -11.20 16.89
C PRO A 270 13.78 -12.73 16.99
N SER A 271 12.58 -13.26 17.20
CA SER A 271 12.31 -14.70 17.32
C SER A 271 12.21 -15.44 15.99
N GLU A 272 12.30 -14.74 14.85
CA GLU A 272 12.10 -15.31 13.53
C GLU A 272 13.29 -15.09 12.60
N GLU A 273 13.43 -15.98 11.61
CA GLU A 273 14.42 -15.85 10.54
C GLU A 273 13.75 -15.61 9.17
N PRO A 274 14.09 -14.52 8.46
CA PRO A 274 14.89 -13.38 8.91
C PRO A 274 14.17 -12.52 9.96
N ARG A 275 14.94 -11.91 10.87
CA ARG A 275 14.48 -11.00 11.95
C ARG A 275 13.64 -9.84 11.41
N PHE A 276 14.10 -9.22 10.33
CA PHE A 276 13.45 -8.07 9.72
C PHE A 276 12.66 -8.46 8.48
N SER A 277 11.50 -7.82 8.27
CA SER A 277 10.68 -8.06 7.08
C SER A 277 9.75 -6.89 6.78
N ASN A 278 9.37 -6.71 5.51
CA ASN A 278 8.30 -5.78 5.18
C ASN A 278 6.98 -6.41 5.58
N SER A 279 6.26 -5.77 6.49
CA SER A 279 4.92 -6.18 6.91
C SER A 279 3.91 -5.17 6.42
N TYR A 280 2.83 -5.68 5.85
CA TYR A 280 1.80 -4.84 5.26
C TYR A 280 0.41 -5.43 5.52
N LEU A 281 -0.56 -4.55 5.72
CA LEU A 281 -1.96 -4.87 5.99
C LEU A 281 -2.91 -3.97 5.20
N TRP A 282 -3.85 -4.58 4.48
CA TRP A 282 -5.06 -3.92 3.97
C TRP A 282 -6.25 -4.28 4.83
N THR A 283 -6.93 -3.24 5.32
CA THR A 283 -8.21 -3.32 5.99
C THR A 283 -9.25 -2.70 5.08
N VAL A 284 -10.15 -3.54 4.57
CA VAL A 284 -11.18 -3.12 3.61
C VAL A 284 -12.51 -3.05 4.34
N TRP A 285 -13.09 -1.85 4.37
CA TRP A 285 -14.27 -1.51 5.16
C TRP A 285 -15.46 -1.12 4.29
N THR A 286 -16.66 -1.57 4.67
CA THR A 286 -17.93 -1.19 4.04
C THR A 286 -19.07 -1.14 5.07
N ILE A 287 -20.15 -0.43 4.76
CA ILE A 287 -21.42 -0.47 5.53
C ILE A 287 -22.30 -1.66 5.11
N SER A 288 -23.30 -2.00 5.92
CA SER A 288 -24.21 -3.13 5.65
C SER A 288 -25.35 -2.73 4.71
N GLU A 289 -25.69 -1.45 4.68
CA GLU A 289 -26.86 -0.85 4.02
C GLU A 289 -26.58 -0.45 2.56
N LEU A 290 -25.67 -1.15 1.87
CA LEU A 290 -25.42 -0.92 0.46
C LEU A 290 -26.61 -1.36 -0.42
N LYS A 291 -26.77 -0.72 -1.58
CA LYS A 291 -27.68 -1.21 -2.63
C LYS A 291 -27.27 -2.62 -3.07
N GLU A 292 -28.21 -3.47 -3.47
CA GLU A 292 -27.92 -4.87 -3.83
C GLU A 292 -26.88 -5.02 -4.94
N ARG A 293 -26.90 -4.15 -5.96
CA ARG A 293 -25.86 -4.09 -6.98
C ARG A 293 -24.47 -3.87 -6.37
N HIS A 294 -24.34 -2.90 -5.47
CA HIS A 294 -23.08 -2.57 -4.81
C HIS A 294 -22.61 -3.69 -3.87
N LYS A 295 -23.53 -4.36 -3.17
CA LYS A 295 -23.23 -5.54 -2.35
C LYS A 295 -22.62 -6.68 -3.19
N LYS A 296 -23.19 -6.96 -4.36
CA LYS A 296 -22.65 -7.99 -5.27
C LYS A 296 -21.23 -7.65 -5.72
N LEU A 297 -21.01 -6.41 -6.13
CA LEU A 297 -19.70 -5.95 -6.61
C LEU A 297 -18.63 -5.94 -5.51
N ILE A 298 -18.95 -5.44 -4.32
CA ILE A 298 -17.98 -5.47 -3.22
C ILE A 298 -17.71 -6.90 -2.75
N ASN A 299 -18.69 -7.80 -2.77
CA ASN A 299 -18.47 -9.21 -2.48
C ASN A 299 -17.58 -9.88 -3.53
N LYS A 300 -17.78 -9.58 -4.83
CA LYS A 300 -16.90 -10.04 -5.91
C LYS A 300 -15.47 -9.54 -5.68
N PHE A 301 -15.31 -8.24 -5.43
CA PHE A 301 -14.01 -7.66 -5.07
C PHE A 301 -13.38 -8.34 -3.85
N TYR A 302 -14.14 -8.55 -2.78
CA TYR A 302 -13.64 -9.25 -1.59
C TYR A 302 -13.20 -10.68 -1.88
N GLN A 303 -13.98 -11.42 -2.67
CA GLN A 303 -13.67 -12.81 -3.02
C GLN A 303 -12.44 -12.93 -3.92
N THR A 304 -12.25 -11.99 -4.85
CA THR A 304 -11.09 -11.99 -5.75
C THR A 304 -9.84 -11.46 -5.06
N ILE A 305 -9.97 -10.35 -4.32
CA ILE A 305 -8.82 -9.63 -3.79
C ILE A 305 -8.40 -10.11 -2.42
N MET A 306 -9.29 -10.70 -1.60
CA MET A 306 -8.98 -11.15 -0.23
C MET A 306 -8.89 -12.67 -0.02
N ASN A 307 -9.18 -13.48 -1.04
CA ASN A 307 -8.89 -14.93 -1.02
C ASN A 307 -7.56 -15.23 -1.70
#